data_AF-A0A349HNT7-F1
#
_entry.id   AF-A0A349HNT7-F1
#
_cell.length_a   1.000
_cell.length_b   1.000
_cell.length_c   1.000
_cell.angle_alpha   90.00
_cell.angle_beta   90.00
_cell.angle_gamma   90.00
#
_symmetry.space_group_name_H-M   'P 1'
#
loop_
_entity.id
_entity.type
_entity.pdbx_description
1 polymer ?
#
loop_
_entity_poly.entity_id
_entity_poly.type
_entity_poly.pdbx_seq_one_letter_code
_entity_poly.pdbx_strand_id
1 'polypeptide(L)'
;MKAIIVEIKGRHAAVLTDDGVVSKIKNRNYCIGQEIVIKNNRNKLIRMTAAAAAAIMLFVTPAWAYLTPYSYVSIDVNPSFEFLINRFDRVLTVRGFNDDGRELSKDINIDGLKNKEVQNAVKSVLNELKNKGYIIEGQEGGVIIATSSKSEAKKDVLFEKLRTAVNEEEAPE
;
A
#
# COMPACT_ATOMS: atom_id res chain seq x y z
N MET A 1 -32.96 -5.30 -30.22
CA MET A 1 -34.32 -4.74 -30.26
C MET A 1 -34.51 -4.12 -31.62
N LYS A 2 -35.63 -4.41 -32.30
CA LYS A 2 -35.93 -3.79 -33.59
C LYS A 2 -36.57 -2.43 -33.34
N ALA A 3 -36.32 -1.48 -34.21
CA ALA A 3 -36.87 -0.13 -34.11
C ALA A 3 -36.98 0.53 -35.48
N ILE A 4 -37.90 1.45 -35.65
CA ILE A 4 -38.12 2.19 -36.90
C ILE A 4 -37.77 3.66 -36.68
N ILE A 5 -37.08 4.27 -37.64
CA ILE A 5 -36.75 5.70 -37.63
C ILE A 5 -38.01 6.52 -37.92
N VAL A 6 -38.41 7.39 -36.99
CA VAL A 6 -39.64 8.19 -37.10
C VAL A 6 -39.34 9.63 -37.50
N GLU A 7 -38.23 10.20 -37.02
CA GLU A 7 -37.87 11.59 -37.26
C GLU A 7 -36.34 11.76 -37.27
N ILE A 8 -35.83 12.69 -38.07
CA ILE A 8 -34.40 13.04 -38.12
C ILE A 8 -34.24 14.54 -37.87
N LYS A 9 -33.42 14.90 -36.88
CA LYS A 9 -33.10 16.29 -36.54
C LYS A 9 -31.58 16.43 -36.40
N GLY A 10 -30.95 16.89 -37.48
CA GLY A 10 -29.50 17.13 -37.55
C GLY A 10 -28.69 15.89 -37.17
N ARG A 11 -27.93 15.96 -36.07
CA ARG A 11 -27.06 14.88 -35.58
C ARG A 11 -27.80 13.74 -34.86
N HIS A 12 -29.12 13.82 -34.72
CA HIS A 12 -29.92 12.85 -33.98
C HIS A 12 -31.12 12.36 -34.79
N ALA A 13 -31.59 11.15 -34.46
CA ALA A 13 -32.82 10.58 -34.97
C ALA A 13 -33.68 10.07 -33.80
N ALA A 14 -35.00 10.16 -33.95
CA ALA A 14 -35.98 9.52 -33.08
C ALA A 14 -36.32 8.14 -33.63
N VAL A 15 -36.31 7.13 -32.78
CA VAL A 15 -36.66 5.75 -33.12
C VAL A 15 -37.83 5.26 -32.27
N LEU A 16 -38.77 4.57 -32.89
CA LEU A 16 -39.85 3.85 -32.24
C LEU A 16 -39.44 2.38 -32.14
N THR A 17 -39.26 1.89 -30.92
CA THR A 17 -38.94 0.49 -30.65
C THR A 17 -40.19 -0.40 -30.71
N ASP A 18 -39.98 -1.71 -30.83
CA ASP A 18 -41.04 -2.73 -30.89
C ASP A 18 -41.93 -2.82 -29.64
N ASP A 19 -41.49 -2.26 -28.51
CA ASP A 19 -42.26 -2.08 -27.27
C ASP A 19 -43.06 -0.75 -27.22
N GLY A 20 -43.06 0.03 -28.30
CA GLY A 20 -43.79 1.30 -28.40
C GLY A 20 -43.06 2.51 -27.80
N VAL A 21 -41.82 2.36 -27.32
CA VAL A 21 -41.05 3.47 -26.74
C VAL A 21 -40.37 4.31 -27.83
N VAL A 22 -40.47 5.64 -27.72
CA VAL A 22 -39.70 6.55 -28.58
C VAL A 22 -38.41 6.94 -27.86
N SER A 23 -37.25 6.67 -28.48
CA SER A 23 -35.94 7.01 -27.92
C SER A 23 -35.06 7.77 -28.91
N LYS A 24 -34.08 8.52 -28.39
CA LYS A 24 -33.16 9.33 -29.18
C LYS A 24 -31.87 8.58 -29.44
N ILE A 25 -31.45 8.51 -30.71
CA ILE A 25 -30.17 7.91 -31.12
C ILE A 25 -29.34 8.89 -31.96
N LYS A 26 -28.03 8.63 -32.07
CA LYS A 26 -27.14 9.36 -32.97
C LYS A 26 -27.48 9.01 -34.42
N ASN A 27 -27.71 10.01 -35.26
CA ASN A 27 -27.96 9.79 -36.68
C ASN A 27 -26.67 9.27 -37.35
N ARG A 28 -26.74 8.14 -38.04
CA ARG A 28 -25.66 7.56 -38.84
C ARG A 28 -26.07 7.47 -40.31
N ASN A 29 -26.63 8.55 -40.83
CA ASN A 29 -27.22 8.65 -42.17
C ASN A 29 -28.40 7.70 -42.37
N TYR A 30 -29.30 7.69 -41.38
CA TYR A 30 -30.53 6.91 -41.47
C TYR A 30 -31.58 7.60 -42.35
N CYS A 31 -32.57 6.83 -42.82
CA CYS A 31 -33.75 7.34 -43.52
C CYS A 31 -35.00 7.17 -42.65
N ILE A 32 -35.98 8.09 -42.76
CA ILE A 32 -37.29 7.94 -42.10
C ILE A 32 -37.97 6.67 -42.65
N GLY A 33 -38.57 5.87 -41.77
CA GLY A 33 -39.18 4.57 -42.09
C GLY A 33 -38.20 3.39 -42.14
N GLN A 34 -36.89 3.63 -42.00
CA GLN A 34 -35.89 2.56 -41.95
C GLN A 34 -36.01 1.73 -40.66
N GLU A 35 -36.09 0.41 -40.79
CA GLU A 35 -35.94 -0.52 -39.66
C GLU A 35 -34.45 -0.69 -39.32
N ILE A 36 -34.13 -0.54 -38.04
CA ILE A 36 -32.78 -0.73 -37.50
C ILE A 36 -32.82 -1.68 -36.30
N VAL A 37 -31.68 -2.33 -36.04
CA VAL A 37 -31.50 -3.13 -34.81
C VAL A 37 -30.64 -2.33 -33.83
N ILE A 38 -31.24 -1.94 -32.71
CA ILE A 38 -30.53 -1.29 -31.61
C ILE A 38 -29.82 -2.39 -30.81
N LYS A 39 -28.48 -2.36 -30.85
CA LYS A 39 -27.62 -3.20 -30.00
C LYS A 39 -27.49 -2.54 -28.64
N ASN A 40 -28.05 -3.16 -27.61
CA ASN A 40 -27.87 -2.71 -26.24
C ASN A 40 -26.46 -3.08 -25.76
N ASN A 41 -25.57 -2.09 -25.67
CA ASN A 41 -24.19 -2.30 -25.23
C ASN A 41 -24.03 -2.25 -23.69
N ARG A 42 -25.13 -2.20 -22.92
CA ARG A 42 -25.09 -2.20 -21.43
C ARG A 42 -24.21 -3.32 -20.88
N ASN A 43 -24.28 -4.51 -21.45
CA ASN A 43 -23.46 -5.65 -20.99
C ASN A 43 -21.95 -5.42 -21.19
N LYS A 44 -21.56 -4.74 -22.27
CA LYS A 44 -20.16 -4.38 -22.51
C LYS A 44 -19.69 -3.30 -21.54
N LEU A 45 -20.53 -2.30 -21.28
CA LEU A 45 -20.23 -1.24 -20.33
C LEU A 45 -20.09 -1.80 -18.90
N ILE A 46 -21.05 -2.62 -18.45
CA ILE A 46 -21.01 -3.27 -17.14
C ILE A 46 -19.75 -4.12 -16.99
N ARG A 47 -19.39 -4.92 -18.01
CA ARG A 47 -18.15 -5.71 -17.99
C ARG A 47 -16.90 -4.83 -17.89
N MET A 48 -16.85 -3.73 -18.64
CA MET A 48 -15.71 -2.80 -18.58
C MET A 48 -15.60 -2.10 -17.23
N THR A 49 -16.72 -1.62 -16.67
CA THR A 49 -16.73 -0.98 -15.35
C THR A 49 -16.40 -1.96 -14.24
N ALA A 50 -16.90 -3.20 -14.31
CA ALA A 50 -16.57 -4.26 -13.37
C ALA A 50 -15.08 -4.62 -13.44
N ALA A 51 -14.52 -4.76 -14.65
CA ALA A 51 -13.09 -5.02 -14.83
C ALA A 51 -12.22 -3.87 -14.30
N ALA A 52 -12.60 -2.61 -14.54
CA ALA A 52 -11.90 -1.45 -14.00
C ALA A 52 -11.96 -1.41 -12.46
N ALA A 53 -13.13 -1.66 -11.86
CA ALA A 53 -13.28 -1.73 -10.41
C ALA A 53 -12.45 -2.87 -9.80
N ALA A 54 -12.43 -4.04 -10.44
CA ALA A 54 -11.60 -5.16 -10.01
C ALA A 54 -10.10 -4.81 -10.09
N ALA A 55 -9.65 -4.16 -11.17
CA ALA A 55 -8.28 -3.70 -11.29
C ALA A 55 -7.92 -2.70 -10.18
N ILE A 56 -8.79 -1.73 -9.90
CA ILE A 56 -8.58 -0.78 -8.80
C ILE A 56 -8.45 -1.52 -7.45
N MET A 57 -9.34 -2.47 -7.15
CA MET A 57 -9.24 -3.25 -5.92
C MET A 57 -7.95 -4.06 -5.83
N LEU A 58 -7.52 -4.65 -6.95
CA LEU A 58 -6.29 -5.45 -7.02
C LEU A 58 -5.03 -4.63 -6.78
N PHE A 59 -4.97 -3.36 -7.17
CA PHE A 59 -3.77 -2.53 -7.00
C PHE A 59 -3.83 -1.62 -5.77
N VAL A 60 -4.98 -1.00 -5.49
CA VAL A 60 -5.11 0.01 -4.42
C VAL A 60 -5.12 -0.65 -3.05
N THR A 61 -5.81 -1.77 -2.87
CA THR A 61 -5.89 -2.46 -1.58
C THR A 61 -4.52 -2.90 -1.06
N PRO A 62 -3.68 -3.63 -1.83
CA PRO A 62 -2.36 -4.01 -1.36
C PRO A 62 -1.42 -2.81 -1.21
N ALA A 63 -1.49 -1.81 -2.11
CA ALA A 63 -0.69 -0.59 -1.97
C ALA A 63 -1.03 0.14 -0.66
N TRP A 64 -2.31 0.27 -0.33
CA TRP A 64 -2.76 0.87 0.92
C TRP A 64 -2.31 0.05 2.14
N ALA A 65 -2.45 -1.28 2.10
CA ALA A 65 -1.98 -2.15 3.18
C ALA A 65 -0.46 -2.08 3.38
N TYR A 66 0.29 -1.87 2.30
CA TYR A 66 1.74 -1.78 2.31
C TYR A 66 2.22 -0.41 2.84
N LEU A 67 1.56 0.69 2.47
CA LEU A 67 1.99 2.04 2.86
C LEU A 67 1.48 2.47 4.25
N THR A 68 0.52 1.74 4.82
CA THR A 68 -0.11 2.10 6.10
C THR A 68 0.71 1.63 7.31
N PRO A 69 1.06 2.52 8.26
CA PRO A 69 1.68 2.14 9.53
C PRO A 69 0.82 1.17 10.36
N TYR A 70 1.46 0.13 10.87
CA TYR A 70 0.80 -0.91 11.64
C TYR A 70 1.44 -1.16 13.01
N SER A 71 2.78 -1.13 13.07
CA SER A 71 3.54 -1.37 14.30
C SER A 71 4.70 -0.37 14.44
N TYR A 72 5.21 -0.28 15.65
CA TYR A 72 6.32 0.54 16.07
C TYR A 72 7.34 -0.34 16.78
N VAL A 73 8.62 -0.08 16.52
CA VAL A 73 9.74 -0.65 17.26
C VAL A 73 10.59 0.50 17.74
N SER A 74 10.95 0.51 19.01
CA SER A 74 11.89 1.48 19.57
C SER A 74 13.10 0.76 20.12
N ILE A 75 14.28 1.30 19.83
CA ILE A 75 15.55 0.88 20.39
C ILE A 75 16.06 2.02 21.27
N ASP A 76 16.43 1.71 22.49
CA ASP A 76 17.03 2.67 23.41
C ASP A 76 18.35 2.14 23.96
N VAL A 77 19.42 2.84 23.62
CA VAL A 77 20.80 2.67 24.11
C VAL A 77 21.36 4.03 24.57
N ASN A 78 20.59 5.10 24.38
CA ASN A 78 21.08 6.49 24.33
C ASN A 78 22.29 6.65 23.40
N PRO A 79 22.09 6.77 22.08
CA PRO A 79 20.91 7.33 21.40
C PRO A 79 19.74 6.36 21.17
N SER A 80 18.53 6.91 21.03
CA SER A 80 17.28 6.16 20.85
C SER A 80 16.70 6.33 19.43
N PHE A 81 16.19 5.25 18.84
CA PHE A 81 15.62 5.20 17.49
C PHE A 81 14.23 4.58 17.47
N GLU A 82 13.36 5.08 16.60
CA GLU A 82 12.01 4.55 16.38
C GLU A 82 11.82 4.16 14.91
N PHE A 83 11.26 2.97 14.71
CA PHE A 83 10.95 2.37 13.42
C PHE A 83 9.44 2.28 13.27
N LEU A 84 8.93 2.91 12.22
CA LEU A 84 7.55 2.78 11.80
C LEU A 84 7.47 1.66 10.76
N ILE A 85 6.67 0.63 11.02
CA ILE A 85 6.60 -0.54 10.12
C ILE A 85 5.17 -0.85 9.69
N ASN A 86 5.03 -1.40 8.48
CA ASN A 86 3.75 -1.83 7.94
C ASN A 86 3.36 -3.23 8.46
N ARG A 87 2.19 -3.72 8.02
CA ARG A 87 1.67 -5.04 8.42
C ARG A 87 2.57 -6.22 8.01
N PHE A 88 3.44 -6.01 7.03
CA PHE A 88 4.36 -6.99 6.47
C PHE A 88 5.76 -6.94 7.11
N ASP A 89 5.91 -6.27 8.26
CA ASP A 89 7.18 -6.10 8.98
C ASP A 89 8.24 -5.32 8.15
N ARG A 90 7.79 -4.51 7.19
CA ARG A 90 8.65 -3.65 6.36
C ARG A 90 8.72 -2.24 6.94
N VAL A 91 9.92 -1.68 6.95
CA VAL A 91 10.16 -0.32 7.44
C VAL A 91 9.57 0.72 6.49
N LEU A 92 8.72 1.59 7.03
CA LEU A 92 8.20 2.77 6.35
C LEU A 92 9.10 3.99 6.60
N THR A 93 9.53 4.17 7.85
CA THR A 93 10.46 5.23 8.24
C THR A 93 11.24 4.83 9.48
N VAL A 94 12.44 5.41 9.64
CA VAL A 94 13.23 5.38 10.86
C VAL A 94 13.46 6.82 11.30
N ARG A 95 13.42 7.10 12.59
CA ARG A 95 13.71 8.42 13.14
C ARG A 95 14.49 8.31 14.44
N GLY A 96 15.41 9.24 14.68
CA GLY A 96 15.96 9.45 16.01
C GLY A 96 14.86 9.96 16.95
N PHE A 97 14.66 9.30 18.08
CA PHE A 97 13.64 9.67 19.06
C PHE A 97 14.17 10.74 20.02
N ASN A 98 15.38 10.56 20.54
CA ASN A 98 16.07 11.54 21.40
C ASN A 98 17.02 12.46 20.61
N ASP A 99 17.63 13.43 21.26
CA ASP A 99 18.47 14.46 20.64
C ASP A 99 19.70 13.84 19.96
N ASP A 100 20.42 12.98 20.69
CA ASP A 100 21.58 12.23 20.20
C ASP A 100 21.20 11.35 18.98
N GLY A 101 20.04 10.69 19.03
CA GLY A 101 19.53 9.87 17.95
C GLY A 101 19.19 10.70 16.72
N ARG A 102 18.68 11.92 16.88
CA ARG A 102 18.42 12.84 15.75
C ARG A 102 19.71 13.35 15.13
N GLU A 103 20.75 13.57 15.92
CA GLU A 103 22.06 13.91 15.39
C GLU A 103 22.64 12.73 14.59
N LEU A 104 22.64 11.54 15.19
CA LEU A 104 23.17 10.33 14.56
C LEU A 104 22.37 9.88 13.34
N SER A 105 21.06 10.16 13.32
CA SER A 105 20.18 9.87 12.19
C SER A 105 20.61 10.53 10.88
N LYS A 106 21.41 11.61 10.95
CA LYS A 106 21.96 12.29 9.77
C LYS A 106 23.13 11.54 9.14
N ASP A 107 23.85 10.77 9.94
CA ASP A 107 25.01 10.00 9.50
C ASP A 107 24.64 8.59 9.05
N ILE A 108 23.52 8.05 9.57
CA ILE A 108 23.00 6.74 9.20
C ILE A 108 22.16 6.88 7.92
N ASN A 109 22.37 5.99 6.94
CA ASN A 109 21.56 5.94 5.72
C ASN A 109 20.12 5.41 6.01
N ILE A 110 19.29 6.24 6.63
CA ILE A 110 17.90 5.92 6.98
C ILE A 110 17.05 5.63 5.75
N ASP A 111 17.27 6.34 4.65
CA ASP A 111 16.53 6.10 3.41
C ASP A 111 16.83 4.71 2.85
N GLY A 112 18.07 4.22 3.01
CA GLY A 112 18.46 2.85 2.69
C GLY A 112 17.85 1.77 3.58
N LEU A 113 17.16 2.15 4.67
CA LEU A 113 16.43 1.23 5.55
C LEU A 113 14.94 1.11 5.16
N LYS A 114 14.40 2.02 4.34
CA LYS A 114 13.01 1.93 3.85
C LYS A 114 12.80 0.64 3.06
N ASN A 115 11.63 0.01 3.23
CA ASN A 115 11.24 -1.28 2.63
C ASN A 115 12.11 -2.49 3.06
N LYS A 116 13.11 -2.32 3.92
CA LYS A 116 13.80 -3.47 4.52
C LYS A 116 12.93 -4.13 5.58
N GLU A 117 13.20 -5.40 5.83
CA GLU A 117 12.63 -6.10 6.98
C GLU A 117 13.13 -5.46 8.26
N VAL A 118 12.25 -5.32 9.23
CA VAL A 118 12.55 -4.63 10.49
C VAL A 118 13.73 -5.25 11.23
N GLN A 119 13.89 -6.57 11.21
CA GLN A 119 15.03 -7.26 11.82
C GLN A 119 16.35 -6.77 11.22
N ASN A 120 16.45 -6.72 9.89
CA ASN A 120 17.67 -6.26 9.21
C ASN A 120 17.92 -4.77 9.45
N ALA A 121 16.87 -3.96 9.51
CA ALA A 121 16.99 -2.53 9.79
C ALA A 121 17.46 -2.27 11.24
N VAL A 122 16.90 -3.00 12.20
CA VAL A 122 17.29 -2.95 13.62
C VAL A 122 18.76 -3.36 13.77
N LYS A 123 19.18 -4.49 13.17
CA LYS A 123 20.59 -4.92 13.15
C LYS A 123 21.52 -3.87 12.55
N SER A 124 21.13 -3.28 11.42
CA SER A 124 21.93 -2.23 10.76
C SER A 124 22.15 -1.05 11.69
N VAL A 125 21.12 -0.60 12.42
CA VAL A 125 21.25 0.51 13.38
C VAL A 125 22.08 0.10 14.60
N LEU A 126 21.90 -1.11 15.15
CA LEU A 126 22.71 -1.59 16.26
C LEU A 126 24.19 -1.71 15.89
N ASN A 127 24.51 -2.18 14.68
CA ASN A 127 25.89 -2.26 14.19
C ASN A 127 26.51 -0.89 13.98
N GLU A 128 25.75 0.10 13.48
CA GLU A 128 26.22 1.50 13.44
C GLU A 128 26.49 2.06 14.84
N LEU A 129 25.65 1.73 15.83
CA LEU A 129 25.85 2.14 17.23
C LEU A 129 27.09 1.49 17.86
N LYS A 130 27.33 0.19 17.57
CA LYS A 130 28.57 -0.51 17.95
C LYS A 130 29.80 0.17 17.33
N ASN A 131 29.78 0.41 16.02
CA ASN A 131 30.90 1.02 15.29
C ASN A 131 31.25 2.43 15.80
N LYS A 132 30.24 3.18 16.26
CA LYS A 132 30.42 4.51 16.83
C LYS A 132 30.73 4.51 18.33
N GLY A 133 30.82 3.32 18.96
CA GLY A 133 31.22 3.17 20.36
C GLY A 133 30.11 3.39 21.38
N TYR A 134 28.83 3.47 20.96
CA TYR A 134 27.68 3.56 21.88
C TYR A 134 27.34 2.21 22.51
N ILE A 135 27.71 1.11 21.86
CA ILE A 135 27.58 -0.25 22.38
C ILE A 135 28.97 -0.84 22.48
N ILE A 136 29.41 -1.17 23.70
CA ILE A 136 30.70 -1.79 23.97
C ILE A 136 30.44 -3.22 24.44
N GLU A 137 30.94 -4.20 23.69
CA GLU A 137 30.81 -5.61 24.04
C GLU A 137 31.52 -5.89 25.39
N GLY A 138 30.80 -6.54 26.31
CA GLY A 138 31.29 -6.88 27.64
C GLY A 138 31.10 -5.80 28.73
N GLN A 139 30.48 -4.66 28.42
CA GLN A 139 30.00 -3.71 29.44
C GLN A 139 28.50 -3.89 29.73
N GLU A 140 28.06 -3.53 30.94
CA GLU A 140 26.64 -3.52 31.37
C GLU A 140 25.81 -2.40 30.71
N GLY A 141 26.12 -2.03 29.46
CA GLY A 141 25.29 -1.16 28.64
C GLY A 141 24.16 -1.96 28.02
N GLY A 142 22.96 -1.89 28.60
CA GLY A 142 21.80 -2.62 28.10
C GLY A 142 21.18 -1.98 26.87
N VAL A 143 20.88 -2.78 25.84
CA VAL A 143 20.03 -2.38 24.71
C VAL A 143 18.57 -2.70 25.07
N ILE A 144 17.72 -1.68 25.11
CA ILE A 144 16.28 -1.87 25.34
C ILE A 144 15.57 -1.86 23.99
N ILE A 145 14.83 -2.93 23.68
CA ILE A 145 13.98 -3.01 22.49
C ILE A 145 12.53 -3.17 22.94
N ALA A 146 11.68 -2.22 22.54
CA ALA A 146 10.25 -2.29 22.78
C ALA A 146 9.47 -2.35 21.47
N THR A 147 8.39 -3.13 21.45
CA THR A 147 7.50 -3.28 20.30
C THR A 147 6.08 -2.89 20.67
N SER A 148 5.41 -2.21 19.74
CA SER A 148 3.99 -1.87 19.85
C SER A 148 3.31 -2.13 18.52
N SER A 149 2.09 -2.64 18.56
CA SER A 149 1.36 -3.06 17.36
C SER A 149 -0.13 -2.86 17.58
N LYS A 150 -0.88 -2.60 16.50
CA LYS A 150 -2.35 -2.53 16.54
C LYS A 150 -3.02 -3.85 16.97
N SER A 151 -2.30 -4.97 16.93
CA SER A 151 -2.76 -6.28 17.36
C SER A 151 -1.79 -6.90 18.36
N GLU A 152 -2.33 -7.39 19.48
CA GLU A 152 -1.59 -8.10 20.55
C GLU A 152 -0.81 -9.29 20.00
N ALA A 153 -1.47 -10.19 19.27
CA ALA A 153 -0.82 -11.36 18.66
C ALA A 153 0.34 -10.97 17.73
N LYS A 154 0.19 -9.88 16.98
CA LYS A 154 1.27 -9.38 16.11
C LYS A 154 2.41 -8.74 16.91
N LYS A 155 2.12 -8.11 18.05
CA LYS A 155 3.13 -7.54 18.96
C LYS A 155 4.06 -8.63 19.47
N ASP A 156 3.49 -9.74 19.94
CA ASP A 156 4.25 -10.85 20.54
C ASP A 156 5.11 -11.57 19.48
N VAL A 157 4.52 -11.85 18.30
CA VAL A 157 5.27 -12.42 17.17
C VAL A 157 6.40 -11.50 16.73
N LEU A 158 6.17 -10.19 16.67
CA LEU A 158 7.21 -9.23 16.30
C LEU A 158 8.33 -9.15 17.34
N PHE A 159 7.98 -9.19 18.63
CA PHE A 159 8.94 -9.21 19.72
C PHE A 159 9.86 -10.43 19.65
N GLU A 160 9.29 -11.63 19.53
CA GLU A 160 10.08 -12.86 19.43
C GLU A 160 10.97 -12.86 18.18
N LYS A 161 10.44 -12.42 17.04
CA LYS A 161 11.25 -12.26 15.81
C LYS A 161 12.46 -11.36 16.00
N LEU A 162 12.30 -10.22 16.67
CA LEU A 162 13.40 -9.29 16.92
C LEU A 162 14.38 -9.84 17.93
N ARG A 163 13.90 -10.50 18.98
CA ARG A 163 14.73 -11.16 19.99
C ARG A 163 15.63 -12.23 19.38
N THR A 164 15.09 -13.10 18.54
CA THR A 164 15.89 -14.11 17.82
C THR A 164 16.90 -13.45 16.90
N ALA A 165 16.49 -12.43 16.15
CA ALA A 165 17.37 -11.76 15.20
C ALA A 165 18.59 -11.13 15.88
N VAL A 166 18.41 -10.46 17.02
CA VAL A 166 19.51 -9.79 17.74
C VAL A 166 20.41 -10.81 18.44
N ASN A 167 19.84 -11.86 19.03
CA ASN A 167 20.62 -12.87 19.77
C ASN A 167 21.42 -13.81 18.85
N GLU A 168 20.96 -14.08 17.62
CA GLU A 168 21.73 -14.88 16.64
C GLU A 168 23.05 -14.21 16.22
N GLU A 169 23.19 -12.90 16.45
CA GLU A 169 24.42 -12.14 16.20
C GLU A 169 25.48 -12.33 17.31
N GLU A 170 25.12 -12.90 18.47
CA GLU A 170 26.04 -13.21 19.58
C GLU A 170 26.67 -14.61 19.48
N ALA A 171 26.31 -15.42 18.48
CA ALA A 171 26.94 -16.72 18.26
C ALA A 171 28.18 -16.54 17.36
N PRO A 172 29.42 -16.71 17.88
CA PRO A 172 30.60 -16.69 17.05
C PRO A 172 30.61 -17.90 16.11
N GLU A 173 30.94 -17.67 14.83
CA GLU A 173 31.48 -18.71 13.95
C GLU A 173 32.81 -19.27 14.50
#